data_AF-A0A953SBY3-F1
#
_entry.id   AF-A0A953SBY3-F1
#
_cell.length_a   1.000
_cell.length_b   1.000
_cell.length_c   1.000
_cell.angle_alpha   90.00
_cell.angle_beta   90.00
_cell.angle_gamma   90.00
#
_symmetry.space_group_name_H-M   'P 1'
#
loop_
_entity.id
_entity.type
_entity.pdbx_description
1 polymer ?
#
loop_
_entity_poly.entity_id
_entity_poly.type
_entity_poly.pdbx_seq_one_letter_code
_entity_poly.pdbx_strand_id
1 'polypeptide(L)'
;MSSVQKLVGRALRKAARIIDPPETIRLINDEYISWLGYANAGMLERGNLHSIDYAIGHLPSAAPILEIGSFCGLSTNVITHLKRKHGAKNPLITCDKWEFENVDGRSKIPNSPVLFSDYRAFVRDSYIRNIQMFSGDDLPFTFEMTADVFFAAWKDQKDCADILGRNFRLGGQFSFCYIDGNHTYEYAKRDFLNSDAYLETGGFIFFDDSTLGEFSLHKLMPEIMTSGRYHLVATNPYHLFQKTGPGS
;
A
#
# COMPACT_ATOMS: atom_id res chain seq x y z
N MET A 1 -34.36 23.56 16.54
CA MET A 1 -34.70 22.11 16.47
C MET A 1 -35.15 21.63 17.85
N SER A 2 -36.32 20.99 17.94
CA SER A 2 -36.92 20.60 19.22
C SER A 2 -36.20 19.40 19.87
N SER A 3 -36.30 19.26 21.19
CA SER A 3 -35.74 18.12 21.94
C SER A 3 -36.20 16.76 21.41
N VAL A 4 -37.43 16.70 20.90
CA VAL A 4 -38.04 15.52 20.28
C VAL A 4 -37.33 15.11 18.99
N GLN A 5 -36.95 16.06 18.13
CA GLN A 5 -36.21 15.78 16.89
C GLN A 5 -34.81 15.20 17.16
N LYS A 6 -34.13 15.67 18.22
CA LYS A 6 -32.82 15.14 18.64
C LYS A 6 -32.92 13.71 19.18
N LEU A 7 -34.00 13.39 19.90
CA LEU A 7 -34.24 12.06 20.47
C LEU A 7 -34.53 11.04 19.37
N VAL A 8 -35.40 11.38 18.41
CA VAL A 8 -35.73 10.54 17.25
C VAL A 8 -34.50 10.28 16.38
N GLY A 9 -33.68 11.31 16.11
CA GLY A 9 -32.44 11.13 15.36
C GLY A 9 -31.42 10.22 16.06
N ARG A 10 -31.38 10.22 17.41
CA ARG A 10 -30.49 9.33 18.18
C ARG A 10 -30.99 7.88 18.18
N ALA A 11 -32.30 7.68 18.26
CA ALA A 11 -32.92 6.35 18.16
C ALA A 11 -32.71 5.74 16.77
N LEU A 12 -32.91 6.53 15.70
CA LEU A 12 -32.68 6.10 14.32
C LEU A 12 -31.21 5.76 14.06
N ARG A 13 -30.25 6.56 14.57
CA ARG A 13 -28.81 6.22 14.48
C ARG A 13 -28.45 4.95 15.25
N LYS A 14 -29.09 4.71 16.40
CA LYS A 14 -28.87 3.48 17.19
C LYS A 14 -29.46 2.25 16.49
N ALA A 15 -30.65 2.39 15.88
CA ALA A 15 -31.25 1.34 15.06
C ALA A 15 -30.44 1.07 13.79
N ALA A 16 -29.95 2.11 13.11
CA ALA A 16 -29.06 1.97 11.96
C ALA A 16 -27.76 1.23 12.33
N ARG A 17 -27.16 1.52 13.49
CA ARG A 17 -25.97 0.78 14.00
C ARG A 17 -26.23 -0.66 14.43
N ILE A 18 -27.49 -1.06 14.61
CA ILE A 18 -27.87 -2.46 14.89
C ILE A 18 -28.10 -3.22 13.59
N ILE A 19 -28.65 -2.54 12.58
CA ILE A 19 -28.90 -3.08 11.25
C ILE A 19 -27.61 -3.15 10.43
N ASP A 20 -26.72 -2.18 10.61
CA ASP A 20 -25.42 -2.04 9.96
C ASP A 20 -24.38 -1.61 11.01
N PRO A 21 -23.86 -2.55 11.81
CA PRO A 21 -22.82 -2.24 12.78
C PRO A 21 -21.61 -1.65 12.04
N PRO A 22 -20.95 -0.60 12.57
CA PRO A 22 -19.72 -0.11 11.98
C PRO A 22 -18.76 -1.29 11.85
N GLU A 23 -18.16 -1.46 10.67
CA GLU A 23 -17.22 -2.55 10.40
C GLU A 23 -16.20 -2.61 11.54
N THR A 24 -16.25 -3.69 12.32
CA THR A 24 -15.27 -3.89 13.37
C THR A 24 -13.94 -4.17 12.69
N ILE A 25 -13.03 -3.20 12.79
CA ILE A 25 -11.68 -3.34 12.24
C ILE A 25 -11.10 -4.66 12.76
N ARG A 26 -10.79 -5.58 11.84
CA ARG A 26 -10.17 -6.86 12.14
C ARG A 26 -8.70 -6.60 12.43
N LEU A 27 -8.33 -6.73 13.70
CA LEU A 27 -6.94 -6.55 14.11
C LEU A 27 -6.21 -7.88 14.04
N ILE A 28 -5.04 -7.86 13.42
CA ILE A 28 -4.05 -8.91 13.60
C ILE A 28 -3.24 -8.56 14.84
N ASN A 29 -3.28 -9.45 15.84
CA ASN A 29 -2.39 -9.36 16.99
C ASN A 29 -1.13 -10.19 16.71
N ASP A 30 -0.11 -9.52 16.19
CA ASP A 30 1.21 -10.10 15.96
C ASP A 30 2.23 -9.33 16.80
N GLU A 31 2.92 -10.07 17.69
CA GLU A 31 3.89 -9.49 18.62
C GLU A 31 5.10 -8.92 17.87
N TYR A 32 5.58 -9.61 16.84
CA TYR A 32 6.72 -9.15 16.05
C TYR A 32 6.38 -7.84 15.32
N ILE A 33 5.22 -7.76 14.67
CA ILE A 33 4.77 -6.52 14.00
C ILE A 33 4.64 -5.37 15.01
N SER A 34 4.21 -5.67 16.23
CA SER A 34 4.11 -4.66 17.29
C SER A 34 5.47 -4.11 17.70
N TRP A 35 6.48 -4.98 17.87
CA TRP A 35 7.86 -4.55 18.13
C TRP A 35 8.49 -3.82 16.95
N LEU A 36 8.24 -4.28 15.72
CA LEU A 36 8.69 -3.63 14.50
C LEU A 36 8.18 -2.19 14.44
N GLY A 37 6.89 -1.96 14.73
CA GLY A 37 6.28 -0.63 14.74
C GLY A 37 6.85 0.34 15.78
N TYR A 38 7.50 -0.14 16.83
CA TYR A 38 8.19 0.74 17.79
C TYR A 38 9.50 1.31 17.24
N ALA A 39 10.18 0.58 16.35
CA ALA A 39 11.51 0.94 15.86
C ALA A 39 11.49 1.45 14.41
N ASN A 40 10.54 1.01 13.60
CA ASN A 40 10.43 1.37 12.19
C ASN A 40 9.33 2.42 12.00
N ALA A 41 9.72 3.66 11.68
CA ALA A 41 8.76 4.71 11.35
C ALA A 41 7.90 4.32 10.14
N GLY A 42 6.61 4.68 10.17
CA GLY A 42 5.64 4.44 9.11
C GLY A 42 4.23 4.83 9.56
N MET A 43 3.31 4.94 8.61
CA MET A 43 1.91 5.34 8.83
C MET A 43 0.95 4.18 8.56
N LEU A 44 1.42 2.94 8.74
CA LEU A 44 0.65 1.74 8.46
C LEU A 44 -0.50 1.58 9.46
N GLU A 45 -1.72 1.71 8.97
CA GLU A 45 -2.93 1.48 9.76
C GLU A 45 -3.06 0.03 10.21
N ARG A 46 -3.51 -0.20 11.44
CA ARG A 46 -3.56 -1.56 12.02
C ARG A 46 -4.53 -2.48 11.29
N GLY A 47 -5.56 -1.92 10.64
CA GLY A 47 -6.45 -2.70 9.79
C GLY A 47 -5.77 -3.26 8.54
N ASN A 48 -4.80 -2.53 7.96
CA ASN A 48 -4.09 -2.91 6.74
C ASN A 48 -3.43 -4.28 6.87
N LEU A 49 -2.99 -4.62 8.09
CA LEU A 49 -2.41 -5.92 8.41
C LEU A 49 -3.32 -7.07 7.98
N HIS A 50 -4.64 -6.96 8.17
CA HIS A 50 -5.58 -8.00 7.75
C HIS A 50 -5.59 -8.21 6.24
N SER A 51 -5.65 -7.11 5.48
CA SER A 51 -5.68 -7.15 4.02
C SER A 51 -4.38 -7.68 3.44
N ILE A 52 -3.24 -7.24 3.98
CA ILE A 52 -1.92 -7.71 3.56
C ILE A 52 -1.73 -9.19 3.92
N ASP A 53 -2.06 -9.61 5.14
CA ASP A 53 -1.98 -11.01 5.58
C ASP A 53 -2.87 -11.92 4.72
N TYR A 54 -4.08 -11.47 4.39
CA TYR A 54 -4.98 -12.19 3.51
C TYR A 54 -4.38 -12.34 2.11
N ALA A 55 -3.94 -11.25 1.47
CA ALA A 55 -3.38 -11.29 0.13
C ALA A 55 -2.16 -12.23 0.04
N ILE A 56 -1.23 -12.12 1.01
CA ILE A 56 -0.03 -12.96 1.05
C ILE A 56 -0.37 -14.44 1.28
N GLY A 57 -1.37 -14.75 2.10
CA GLY A 57 -1.83 -16.13 2.32
C GLY A 57 -2.57 -16.76 1.13
N HIS A 58 -2.96 -15.96 0.13
CA HIS A 58 -3.80 -16.41 -1.00
C HIS A 58 -3.20 -16.08 -2.38
N LEU A 59 -1.89 -15.79 -2.46
CA LEU A 59 -1.24 -15.46 -3.73
C LEU A 59 -1.48 -16.55 -4.78
N PRO A 60 -1.90 -16.19 -6.02
CA PRO A 60 -2.26 -17.18 -7.04
C PRO A 60 -1.04 -17.85 -7.69
N SER A 61 0.14 -17.25 -7.59
CA SER A 61 1.37 -17.76 -8.21
C SER A 61 2.63 -17.29 -7.46
N ALA A 62 3.80 -17.60 -8.04
CA ALA A 62 5.11 -17.12 -7.57
C ALA A 62 5.54 -15.76 -8.18
N ALA A 63 4.66 -15.10 -8.95
CA ALA A 63 4.93 -13.78 -9.52
C ALA A 63 5.29 -12.75 -8.43
N PRO A 64 6.09 -11.71 -8.71
CA PRO A 64 6.48 -10.74 -7.69
C PRO A 64 5.30 -10.03 -7.00
N ILE A 65 5.57 -9.58 -5.78
CA ILE A 65 4.74 -8.62 -5.04
C ILE A 65 5.31 -7.23 -5.30
N LEU A 66 4.46 -6.24 -5.56
CA LEU A 66 4.83 -4.84 -5.73
C LEU A 66 4.32 -4.00 -4.55
N GLU A 67 5.17 -3.13 -4.03
CA GLU A 67 4.79 -2.00 -3.17
C GLU A 67 5.18 -0.69 -3.87
N ILE A 68 4.23 0.24 -3.98
CA ILE A 68 4.46 1.60 -4.48
C ILE A 68 4.37 2.54 -3.28
N GLY A 69 5.45 3.27 -3.00
CA GLY A 69 5.57 4.07 -1.78
C GLY A 69 5.95 3.20 -0.59
N SER A 70 7.17 3.38 -0.09
CA SER A 70 7.72 2.56 1.00
C SER A 70 8.15 3.39 2.20
N PHE A 71 8.37 4.71 2.04
CA PHE A 71 8.79 5.62 3.09
C PHE A 71 9.99 5.08 3.89
N CYS A 72 9.85 4.88 5.20
CA CYS A 72 10.87 4.30 6.08
C CYS A 72 10.82 2.76 6.15
N GLY A 73 9.94 2.09 5.40
CA GLY A 73 9.94 0.64 5.17
C GLY A 73 9.14 -0.20 6.16
N LEU A 74 8.23 0.41 6.94
CA LEU A 74 7.42 -0.33 7.92
C LEU A 74 6.55 -1.38 7.22
N SER A 75 5.77 -0.97 6.23
CA SER A 75 4.94 -1.86 5.41
C SER A 75 5.77 -2.89 4.65
N THR A 76 6.90 -2.49 4.06
CA THR A 76 7.82 -3.41 3.40
C THR A 76 8.26 -4.54 4.33
N ASN A 77 8.70 -4.20 5.56
CA ASN A 77 9.12 -5.18 6.55
C ASN A 77 7.97 -6.04 7.07
N VAL A 78 6.76 -5.46 7.18
CA VAL A 78 5.53 -6.21 7.49
C VAL A 78 5.22 -7.22 6.38
N ILE A 79 5.27 -6.82 5.11
CA ILE A 79 5.04 -7.72 3.97
C ILE A 79 6.05 -8.86 3.99
N THR A 80 7.35 -8.57 4.18
CA THR A 80 8.38 -9.61 4.30
C THR A 80 8.13 -10.56 5.47
N HIS A 81 7.72 -10.02 6.63
CA HIS A 81 7.35 -10.85 7.76
C HIS A 81 6.15 -11.77 7.46
N LEU A 82 5.11 -11.25 6.84
CA LEU A 82 3.93 -12.02 6.48
C LEU A 82 4.23 -13.07 5.39
N LYS A 83 5.15 -12.76 4.46
CA LYS A 83 5.67 -13.78 3.52
C LYS A 83 6.32 -14.94 4.28
N ARG A 84 7.17 -14.65 5.28
CA ARG A 84 7.77 -15.69 6.13
C ARG A 84 6.71 -16.53 6.83
N LYS A 85 5.71 -15.87 7.44
CA LYS A 85 4.60 -16.52 8.14
C LYS A 85 3.83 -17.50 7.25
N HIS A 86 3.59 -17.14 5.99
CA HIS A 86 2.85 -17.98 5.03
C HIS A 86 3.74 -18.89 4.17
N GLY A 87 5.06 -18.83 4.36
CA GLY A 87 6.01 -19.57 3.51
C GLY A 87 6.10 -19.08 2.06
N ALA A 88 5.57 -17.90 1.75
CA ALA A 88 5.60 -17.31 0.42
C ALA A 88 7.04 -16.94 0.02
N LYS A 89 7.41 -17.27 -1.22
CA LYS A 89 8.77 -17.05 -1.77
C LYS A 89 8.81 -16.01 -2.89
N ASN A 90 7.68 -15.37 -3.19
CA ASN A 90 7.55 -14.33 -4.19
C ASN A 90 8.58 -13.22 -3.94
N PRO A 91 9.32 -12.74 -4.94
CA PRO A 91 10.16 -11.55 -4.77
C PRO A 91 9.30 -10.37 -4.32
N LEU A 92 9.75 -9.62 -3.31
CA LEU A 92 9.17 -8.33 -2.98
C LEU A 92 9.92 -7.26 -3.77
N ILE A 93 9.20 -6.49 -4.57
CA ILE A 93 9.71 -5.37 -5.35
C ILE A 93 9.08 -4.11 -4.79
N THR A 94 9.88 -3.06 -4.61
CA THR A 94 9.36 -1.77 -4.18
C THR A 94 9.85 -0.65 -5.08
N CYS A 95 9.04 0.40 -5.27
CA CYS A 95 9.46 1.63 -5.91
C CYS A 95 9.06 2.85 -5.09
N ASP A 96 10.04 3.70 -4.82
CA ASP A 96 9.85 4.96 -4.09
C ASP A 96 10.92 5.96 -4.54
N LYS A 97 10.51 7.20 -4.81
CA LYS A 97 11.46 8.28 -5.14
C LYS A 97 11.86 9.09 -3.90
N TRP A 98 11.21 8.85 -2.76
CA TRP A 98 11.24 9.65 -1.55
C TRP A 98 10.99 11.13 -1.85
N GLU A 99 10.05 11.39 -2.75
CA GLU A 99 9.53 12.72 -3.04
C GLU A 99 8.29 12.93 -2.18
N PHE A 100 8.33 13.95 -1.32
CA PHE A 100 7.24 14.23 -0.41
C PHE A 100 6.22 15.14 -1.07
N GLU A 101 4.94 14.89 -0.79
CA GLU A 101 3.86 15.72 -1.25
C GLU A 101 3.93 17.13 -0.66
N ASN A 102 3.30 18.09 -1.35
CA ASN A 102 3.12 19.47 -0.85
C ASN A 102 4.43 20.19 -0.53
N VAL A 103 5.57 19.79 -1.09
CA VAL A 103 6.83 20.53 -0.88
C VAL A 103 6.74 21.95 -1.49
N ASP A 104 5.87 22.20 -2.47
CA ASP A 104 5.55 23.53 -3.05
C ASP A 104 6.79 24.36 -3.44
N GLY A 105 7.85 23.70 -3.89
CA GLY A 105 9.13 24.34 -4.21
C GLY A 105 9.91 24.88 -2.99
N ARG A 106 9.45 24.58 -1.77
CA ARG A 106 10.14 24.93 -0.53
C ARG A 106 11.40 24.09 -0.37
N SER A 107 12.49 24.72 0.06
CA SER A 107 13.74 24.03 0.34
C SER A 107 13.82 23.45 1.75
N LYS A 108 12.97 23.92 2.68
CA LYS A 108 12.99 23.58 4.11
C LYS A 108 11.64 23.12 4.63
N ILE A 109 11.68 22.24 5.63
CA ILE A 109 10.50 21.90 6.43
C ILE A 109 9.98 23.16 7.14
N PRO A 110 8.66 23.44 7.13
CA PRO A 110 8.09 24.61 7.80
C PRO A 110 8.51 24.72 9.27
N ASN A 111 8.92 25.92 9.68
CA ASN A 111 9.36 26.21 11.06
C ASN A 111 10.58 25.38 11.54
N SER A 112 11.41 24.89 10.63
CA SER A 112 12.58 24.07 10.94
C SER A 112 13.82 24.50 10.13
N PRO A 113 15.04 24.30 10.65
CA PRO A 113 16.26 24.52 9.87
C PRO A 113 16.52 23.42 8.83
N VAL A 114 15.81 22.28 8.90
CA VAL A 114 16.07 21.08 8.09
C VAL A 114 15.66 21.28 6.64
N LEU A 115 16.57 20.97 5.71
CA LEU A 115 16.28 20.95 4.28
C LEU A 115 15.43 19.72 3.92
N PHE A 116 14.51 19.85 2.97
CA PHE A 116 13.77 18.69 2.46
C PHE A 116 14.69 17.66 1.79
N SER A 117 15.81 18.08 1.20
CA SER A 117 16.84 17.18 0.66
C SER A 117 17.48 16.31 1.74
N ASP A 118 17.78 16.91 2.90
CA ASP A 118 18.40 16.21 4.04
C ASP A 118 17.37 15.27 4.66
N TYR A 119 16.12 15.70 4.77
CA TYR A 119 15.03 14.87 5.24
C TYR A 119 14.78 13.66 4.31
N ARG A 120 14.78 13.87 2.99
CA ARG A 120 14.70 12.80 1.98
C ARG A 120 15.83 11.79 2.14
N ALA A 121 17.07 12.26 2.25
CA ALA A 121 18.22 11.39 2.48
C ALA A 121 18.07 10.60 3.80
N PHE A 122 17.65 11.26 4.87
CA PHE A 122 17.41 10.63 6.16
C PHE A 122 16.35 9.54 6.12
N VAL A 123 15.23 9.76 5.43
CA VAL A 123 14.15 8.77 5.27
C VAL A 123 14.63 7.59 4.43
N ARG A 124 15.28 7.84 3.29
CA ARG A 124 15.88 6.80 2.44
C ARG A 124 16.92 5.95 3.17
N ASP A 125 17.80 6.58 3.95
CA ASP A 125 18.81 5.86 4.72
C ASP A 125 18.18 5.07 5.87
N SER A 126 17.09 5.58 6.45
CA SER A 126 16.31 4.84 7.45
C SER A 126 15.64 3.61 6.83
N TYR A 127 15.06 3.75 5.63
CA TYR A 127 14.54 2.62 4.86
C TYR A 127 15.59 1.52 4.69
N ILE A 128 16.78 1.87 4.18
CA ILE A 128 17.88 0.91 3.94
C ILE A 128 18.25 0.18 5.23
N ARG A 129 18.48 0.92 6.33
CA ARG A 129 18.81 0.32 7.64
C ARG A 129 17.71 -0.62 8.11
N ASN A 130 16.44 -0.23 7.95
CA ASN A 130 15.30 -1.01 8.42
C ASN A 130 15.15 -2.31 7.63
N ILE A 131 15.21 -2.28 6.29
CA ILE A 131 15.10 -3.52 5.50
C ILE A 131 16.28 -4.46 5.76
N GLN A 132 17.49 -3.93 5.98
CA GLN A 132 18.65 -4.74 6.33
C GLN A 132 18.52 -5.38 7.71
N MET A 133 17.96 -4.65 8.69
CA MET A 133 17.77 -5.13 10.05
C MET A 133 16.64 -6.17 10.15
N PHE A 134 15.49 -5.87 9.58
CA PHE A 134 14.25 -6.64 9.82
C PHE A 134 13.92 -7.65 8.72
N SER A 135 14.53 -7.51 7.54
CA SER A 135 14.31 -8.34 6.35
C SER A 135 15.61 -8.85 5.73
N GLY A 136 16.70 -8.92 6.51
CA GLY A 136 18.03 -9.28 6.00
C GLY A 136 18.12 -10.68 5.34
N ASP A 137 17.21 -11.58 5.68
CA ASP A 137 17.09 -12.93 5.11
C ASP A 137 16.28 -12.99 3.80
N ASP A 138 15.53 -11.94 3.48
CA ASP A 138 14.66 -11.84 2.29
C ASP A 138 14.51 -10.37 1.84
N LEU A 139 15.65 -9.78 1.44
CA LEU A 139 15.75 -8.36 1.11
C LEU A 139 14.92 -7.98 -0.14
N PRO A 140 14.04 -6.96 -0.07
CA PRO A 140 13.23 -6.51 -1.20
C PRO A 140 14.09 -5.88 -2.30
N PHE A 141 13.74 -6.04 -3.57
CA PHE A 141 14.36 -5.30 -4.68
C PHE A 141 13.73 -3.91 -4.79
N THR A 142 14.44 -2.89 -4.32
CA THR A 142 13.92 -1.53 -4.24
C THR A 142 14.52 -0.61 -5.29
N PHE A 143 13.68 0.07 -6.06
CA PHE A 143 14.11 1.00 -7.11
C PHE A 143 13.79 2.45 -6.72
N GLU A 144 14.80 3.31 -6.78
CA GLU A 144 14.65 4.75 -6.50
C GLU A 144 14.02 5.50 -7.69
N MET A 145 12.74 5.19 -7.95
CA MET A 145 11.95 5.63 -9.10
C MET A 145 10.57 6.08 -8.65
N THR A 146 9.97 7.02 -9.39
CA THR A 146 8.52 7.23 -9.32
C THR A 146 7.81 6.01 -9.94
N ALA A 147 6.54 5.78 -9.59
CA ALA A 147 5.75 4.70 -10.16
C ALA A 147 5.75 4.75 -11.70
N ASP A 148 5.57 5.92 -12.32
CA ASP A 148 5.60 6.09 -13.78
C ASP A 148 6.92 5.60 -14.41
N VAL A 149 8.05 6.02 -13.84
CA VAL A 149 9.38 5.65 -14.35
C VAL A 149 9.60 4.15 -14.16
N PHE A 150 9.19 3.60 -13.01
CA PHE A 150 9.24 2.18 -12.72
C PHE A 150 8.43 1.36 -13.75
N PHE A 151 7.17 1.72 -14.00
CA PHE A 151 6.32 1.00 -14.95
C PHE A 151 6.75 1.17 -16.41
N ALA A 152 7.32 2.32 -16.79
CA ALA A 152 7.95 2.48 -18.09
C ALA A 152 9.14 1.51 -18.25
N ALA A 153 9.98 1.38 -17.23
CA ALA A 153 11.07 0.42 -17.22
C ALA A 153 10.58 -1.04 -17.18
N TRP A 154 9.49 -1.32 -16.46
CA TRP A 154 8.83 -2.63 -16.43
C TRP A 154 8.31 -3.05 -17.80
N LYS A 155 7.64 -2.13 -18.51
CA LYS A 155 7.13 -2.34 -19.86
C LYS A 155 8.25 -2.63 -20.86
N ASP A 156 9.33 -1.86 -20.79
CA ASP A 156 10.51 -2.01 -21.64
C ASP A 156 11.38 -3.21 -21.23
N GLN A 157 11.00 -3.90 -20.16
CA GLN A 157 11.73 -4.96 -19.52
C GLN A 157 13.18 -4.57 -19.22
N LYS A 158 13.46 -3.45 -18.57
CA LYS A 158 14.86 -3.00 -18.38
C LYS A 158 15.57 -3.80 -17.29
N ASP A 159 16.87 -4.03 -17.49
CA ASP A 159 17.77 -4.40 -16.40
C ASP A 159 18.07 -3.15 -15.58
N CYS A 160 17.75 -3.20 -14.29
CA CYS A 160 17.94 -2.10 -13.36
C CYS A 160 18.70 -2.56 -12.12
N ALA A 161 19.60 -1.71 -11.63
CA ALA A 161 20.19 -1.89 -10.31
C ALA A 161 19.24 -1.33 -9.26
N ASP A 162 19.02 -2.08 -8.18
CA ASP A 162 18.29 -1.64 -7.01
C ASP A 162 19.15 -0.72 -6.12
N ILE A 163 18.58 -0.14 -5.05
CA ILE A 163 19.32 0.75 -4.15
C ILE A 163 20.47 0.06 -3.37
N LEU A 164 20.53 -1.28 -3.40
CA LEU A 164 21.60 -2.09 -2.79
C LEU A 164 22.62 -2.56 -3.84
N GLY A 165 22.49 -2.14 -5.10
CA GLY A 165 23.39 -2.49 -6.19
C GLY A 165 23.16 -3.88 -6.80
N ARG A 166 22.05 -4.56 -6.49
CA ARG A 166 21.67 -5.83 -7.09
C ARG A 166 20.95 -5.58 -8.41
N ASN A 167 21.29 -6.34 -9.45
CA ASN A 167 20.60 -6.25 -10.73
C ASN A 167 19.32 -7.09 -10.72
N PHE A 168 18.26 -6.54 -11.33
CA PHE A 168 17.00 -7.22 -11.55
C PHE A 168 16.44 -6.82 -12.92
N ARG A 169 15.93 -7.81 -13.66
CA ARG A 169 15.21 -7.59 -14.91
C ARG A 169 13.76 -7.25 -14.60
N LEU A 170 13.37 -6.00 -14.75
CA LEU A 170 11.99 -5.58 -14.58
C LEU A 170 11.11 -6.21 -15.67
N GLY A 171 9.86 -6.57 -15.35
CA GLY A 171 8.92 -7.16 -16.30
C GLY A 171 8.21 -8.42 -15.77
N GLY A 172 7.18 -8.84 -16.50
CA GLY A 172 6.32 -9.97 -16.11
C GLY A 172 5.04 -9.52 -15.41
N GLN A 173 4.40 -10.46 -14.71
CA GLN A 173 3.17 -10.22 -13.97
C GLN A 173 3.44 -9.95 -12.48
N PHE A 174 2.45 -9.39 -11.79
CA PHE A 174 2.41 -9.29 -10.33
C PHE A 174 1.32 -10.19 -9.75
N SER A 175 1.58 -10.78 -8.58
CA SER A 175 0.59 -11.53 -7.80
C SER A 175 -0.16 -10.64 -6.80
N PHE A 176 0.48 -9.56 -6.36
CA PHE A 176 -0.09 -8.60 -5.41
C PHE A 176 0.56 -7.22 -5.60
N CYS A 177 -0.26 -6.17 -5.66
CA CYS A 177 0.20 -4.78 -5.66
C CYS A 177 -0.37 -4.03 -4.43
N TYR A 178 0.49 -3.46 -3.61
CA TYR A 178 0.13 -2.51 -2.56
C TYR A 178 0.44 -1.08 -3.03
N ILE A 179 -0.59 -0.24 -3.12
CA ILE A 179 -0.51 1.14 -3.56
C ILE A 179 -0.61 2.05 -2.33
N ASP A 180 0.53 2.62 -1.93
CA ASP A 180 0.71 3.59 -0.84
C ASP A 180 1.63 4.74 -1.29
N GLY A 181 1.49 5.13 -2.56
CA GLY A 181 2.28 6.17 -3.19
C GLY A 181 1.75 7.56 -2.87
N ASN A 182 1.59 8.37 -3.92
CA ASN A 182 0.92 9.66 -3.77
C ASN A 182 -0.60 9.42 -3.63
N HIS A 183 -1.20 9.98 -2.59
CA HIS A 183 -2.58 9.62 -2.24
C HIS A 183 -3.64 10.34 -3.09
N THR A 184 -3.26 11.33 -3.89
CA THR A 184 -4.22 12.04 -4.75
C THR A 184 -4.87 11.09 -5.77
N TYR A 185 -6.15 11.33 -6.05
CA TYR A 185 -6.95 10.50 -6.95
C TYR A 185 -6.27 10.24 -8.31
N GLU A 186 -5.66 11.26 -8.91
CA GLU A 186 -5.02 11.17 -10.23
C GLU A 186 -3.81 10.22 -10.22
N TYR A 187 -2.98 10.30 -9.18
CA TYR A 187 -1.81 9.44 -9.03
C TYR A 187 -2.24 8.01 -8.72
N ALA A 188 -3.10 7.82 -7.73
CA ALA A 188 -3.58 6.50 -7.35
C ALA A 188 -4.35 5.78 -8.47
N LYS A 189 -5.13 6.52 -9.27
CA LYS A 189 -5.79 5.96 -10.46
C LYS A 189 -4.78 5.50 -11.52
N ARG A 190 -3.72 6.27 -11.73
CA ARG A 190 -2.66 5.89 -12.67
C ARG A 190 -1.86 4.70 -12.16
N ASP A 191 -1.55 4.66 -10.87
CA ASP A 191 -0.87 3.53 -10.22
C ASP A 191 -1.72 2.26 -10.27
N PHE A 192 -3.04 2.39 -10.11
CA PHE A 192 -3.99 1.32 -10.36
C PHE A 192 -3.95 0.83 -11.80
N LEU A 193 -4.06 1.72 -12.79
CA LEU A 193 -4.08 1.32 -14.21
C LEU A 193 -2.76 0.65 -14.62
N ASN A 194 -1.63 1.16 -14.13
CA ASN A 194 -0.33 0.56 -14.36
C ASN A 194 -0.23 -0.82 -13.69
N SER A 195 -0.67 -0.94 -12.44
CA SER A 195 -0.70 -2.22 -11.71
C SER A 195 -1.62 -3.24 -12.39
N ASP A 196 -2.84 -2.84 -12.75
CA ASP A 196 -3.84 -3.67 -13.43
C ASP A 196 -3.30 -4.25 -14.74
N ALA A 197 -2.52 -3.49 -15.50
CA ALA A 197 -1.95 -3.95 -16.76
C ALA A 197 -1.02 -5.18 -16.60
N TYR A 198 -0.39 -5.33 -15.43
CA TYR A 198 0.55 -6.41 -15.14
C TYR A 198 0.07 -7.36 -14.04
N LEU A 199 -1.02 -7.07 -13.34
CA LEU A 199 -1.57 -7.95 -12.33
C LEU A 199 -2.21 -9.19 -12.97
N GLU A 200 -1.84 -10.38 -12.48
CA GLU A 200 -2.41 -11.64 -12.95
C GLU A 200 -3.86 -11.85 -12.48
N THR A 201 -4.57 -12.76 -13.15
CA THR A 201 -5.91 -13.16 -12.69
C THR A 201 -5.77 -13.93 -11.37
N GLY A 202 -6.63 -13.62 -10.41
CA GLY A 202 -6.51 -14.08 -9.02
C GLY A 202 -5.56 -13.23 -8.17
N GLY A 203 -4.82 -12.29 -8.77
CA GLY A 203 -3.93 -11.37 -8.05
C GLY A 203 -4.71 -10.28 -7.31
N PHE A 204 -4.03 -9.63 -6.37
CA PHE A 204 -4.64 -8.65 -5.47
C PHE A 204 -4.14 -7.22 -5.71
N ILE A 205 -5.00 -6.22 -5.46
CA ILE A 205 -4.60 -4.82 -5.31
C ILE A 205 -5.14 -4.30 -3.99
N PHE A 206 -4.26 -3.74 -3.17
CA PHE A 206 -4.60 -3.07 -1.93
C PHE A 206 -4.28 -1.58 -2.03
N PHE A 207 -5.22 -0.73 -1.64
CA PHE A 207 -5.09 0.73 -1.69
C PHE A 207 -5.02 1.30 -0.29
N ASP A 208 -3.86 1.84 0.13
CA ASP A 208 -3.81 2.58 1.37
C ASP A 208 -4.69 3.82 1.31
N ASP A 209 -5.21 4.26 2.46
CA ASP A 209 -6.00 5.49 2.60
C ASP A 209 -7.27 5.59 1.73
N SER A 210 -7.73 4.46 1.16
CA SER A 210 -8.85 4.44 0.21
C SER A 210 -10.23 4.76 0.79
N THR A 211 -10.34 4.94 2.10
CA THR A 211 -11.56 5.46 2.75
C THR A 211 -11.43 6.90 3.23
N LEU A 212 -10.24 7.50 3.12
CA LEU A 212 -10.01 8.87 3.56
C LEU A 212 -10.59 9.88 2.55
N GLY A 213 -11.36 10.83 3.08
CA GLY A 213 -12.02 11.86 2.28
C GLY A 213 -11.03 12.88 1.69
N GLU A 214 -9.95 13.16 2.41
CA GLU A 214 -9.00 14.23 2.12
C GLU A 214 -8.24 14.04 0.80
N PHE A 215 -8.01 12.78 0.41
CA PHE A 215 -7.25 12.44 -0.79
C PHE A 215 -8.12 12.14 -2.02
N SER A 216 -9.44 12.14 -1.86
CA SER A 216 -10.41 11.74 -2.92
C SER A 216 -10.24 10.31 -3.46
N LEU A 217 -9.36 9.48 -2.88
CA LEU A 217 -9.09 8.11 -3.33
C LEU A 217 -10.33 7.20 -3.25
N HIS A 218 -11.20 7.42 -2.27
CA HIS A 218 -12.48 6.71 -2.15
C HIS A 218 -13.35 6.79 -3.42
N LYS A 219 -13.16 7.80 -4.28
CA LYS A 219 -13.88 7.92 -5.57
C LYS A 219 -13.46 6.87 -6.59
N LEU A 220 -12.25 6.33 -6.49
CA LEU A 220 -11.75 5.30 -7.38
C LEU A 220 -12.39 3.93 -7.11
N MET A 221 -12.76 3.65 -5.85
CA MET A 221 -13.26 2.32 -5.45
C MET A 221 -14.53 1.91 -6.22
N PRO A 222 -15.55 2.79 -6.38
CA PRO A 222 -16.70 2.51 -7.27
C PRO A 222 -16.33 2.26 -8.72
N GLU A 223 -15.32 2.93 -9.27
CA GLU A 223 -14.87 2.71 -10.66
C GLU A 223 -14.28 1.30 -10.82
N ILE A 224 -13.48 0.86 -9.86
CA ILE A 224 -12.91 -0.49 -9.86
C ILE A 224 -14.03 -1.54 -9.75
N MET A 225 -14.98 -1.35 -8.83
CA MET A 225 -16.13 -2.25 -8.66
C MET A 225 -17.01 -2.35 -9.92
N THR A 226 -17.29 -1.21 -10.55
CA THR A 226 -18.16 -1.15 -11.75
C THR A 226 -17.49 -1.69 -13.01
N SER A 227 -16.16 -1.90 -13.00
CA SER A 227 -15.44 -2.48 -14.13
C SER A 227 -15.77 -3.95 -14.41
N GLY A 228 -16.32 -4.67 -13.43
CA GLY A 228 -16.60 -6.12 -13.53
C GLY A 228 -15.36 -7.03 -13.55
N ARG A 229 -14.14 -6.47 -13.56
CA ARG A 229 -12.86 -7.21 -13.60
C ARG A 229 -12.28 -7.50 -12.21
N TYR A 230 -12.92 -6.97 -11.18
CA TYR A 230 -12.47 -7.03 -9.80
C TYR A 230 -13.67 -7.33 -8.89
N HIS A 231 -13.41 -8.05 -7.81
CA HIS A 231 -14.33 -8.11 -6.68
C HIS A 231 -13.63 -7.62 -5.42
N LEU A 232 -14.41 -7.00 -4.54
CA LEU A 232 -13.96 -6.54 -3.23
C LEU A 232 -13.83 -7.75 -2.30
N VAL A 233 -12.62 -7.99 -1.80
CA VAL A 233 -12.31 -9.11 -0.89
C VAL A 233 -12.50 -8.70 0.56
N ALA A 234 -12.00 -7.51 0.92
CA ALA A 234 -12.07 -6.99 2.26
C ALA A 234 -12.05 -5.46 2.28
N THR A 235 -12.69 -4.90 3.29
CA THR A 235 -12.57 -3.49 3.69
C THR A 235 -12.11 -3.47 5.15
N ASN A 236 -10.87 -3.05 5.41
CA ASN A 236 -10.34 -3.05 6.77
C ASN A 236 -9.12 -2.15 7.01
N PRO A 237 -9.29 -0.85 7.31
CA PRO A 237 -10.44 -0.05 6.90
C PRO A 237 -10.45 0.20 5.38
N TYR A 238 -9.37 -0.16 4.69
CA TYR A 238 -9.17 0.12 3.27
C TYR A 238 -9.47 -1.09 2.37
N HIS A 239 -9.61 -0.82 1.08
CA HIS A 239 -10.14 -1.79 0.12
C HIS A 239 -9.05 -2.68 -0.46
N LEU A 240 -9.26 -3.99 -0.31
CA LEU A 240 -8.52 -5.05 -0.98
C LEU A 240 -9.39 -5.62 -2.11
N PHE A 241 -8.92 -5.53 -3.34
CA PHE A 241 -9.58 -6.14 -4.50
C PHE A 241 -8.81 -7.36 -5.00
N GLN A 242 -9.52 -8.33 -5.55
CA GLN A 242 -8.93 -9.43 -6.31
C GLN A 242 -9.43 -9.39 -7.74
N LYS A 243 -8.50 -9.55 -8.69
CA LYS A 243 -8.78 -9.55 -10.13
C LYS A 243 -9.43 -10.87 -10.53
N THR A 244 -10.59 -10.82 -11.17
CA THR A 244 -11.36 -12.00 -11.58
C THR A 244 -11.09 -12.45 -13.01
N GLY A 245 -10.46 -11.59 -13.82
CA GLY A 245 -10.18 -11.83 -15.24
C GLY A 245 -10.83 -10.76 -16.14
N PRO A 246 -10.74 -10.89 -17.47
CA PRO A 246 -11.51 -10.02 -18.37
C PRO A 246 -13.01 -10.20 -18.07
N GLY A 247 -13.72 -9.09 -17.88
CA GLY A 247 -15.14 -9.10 -17.57
C GLY A 247 -15.91 -9.90 -18.63
N SER A 248 -16.74 -10.83 -18.18
CA SER A 248 -17.68 -11.57 -19.02
C SER A 248 -18.68 -10.64 -19.70
#